data_AF-A0A833TJU8-F1
#
_entry.id   AF-A0A833TJU8-F1
#
_cell.length_a   1.000
_cell.length_b   1.000
_cell.length_c   1.000
_cell.angle_alpha   90.00
_cell.angle_beta   90.00
_cell.angle_gamma   90.00
#
_symmetry.space_group_name_H-M   'P 1'
#
loop_
_entity.id
_entity.type
_entity.pdbx_description
1 polymer ?
#
loop_
_entity_poly.entity_id
_entity_poly.type
_entity_poly.pdbx_seq_one_letter_code
_entity_poly.pdbx_strand_id
1 'polypeptide(L)'
;MLPLQLSKKTKIILSRALFLATSTSSVSCRTLATLPSSPLSSASCHADNNRRTYTWLSPPSTTNILLRTPWSASQHRGIKISGSDVKVGNVIEKKGRMYQVLKTDHSHEGRGKATIKVELRDIESGNKVSQRLATYESVERVYVQQKTYMYMCTDRSGIVVLMDVETFDQLEVSQELFGKDAKYLKVPKHVTCTVKEAQPPLMGITATPRGKKVVLDNGLIVEVPVFVMAGDAVVIDTETDSYLERAKA
;
A
#
# COMPACT_ATOMS: atom_id res chain seq x y z
N MET A 1 -12.95 17.12 13.23
CA MET A 1 -13.76 15.87 13.31
C MET A 1 -15.12 16.06 12.66
N LEU A 2 -15.23 15.77 11.36
CA LEU A 2 -16.51 15.53 10.67
C LEU A 2 -16.32 14.29 9.78
N PRO A 3 -17.37 13.48 9.56
CA PRO A 3 -17.21 12.13 9.05
C PRO A 3 -16.86 12.13 7.56
N LEU A 4 -16.05 11.15 7.16
CA LEU A 4 -16.04 10.66 5.79
C LEU A 4 -17.49 10.26 5.43
N GLN A 5 -17.89 10.56 4.20
CA GLN A 5 -19.22 10.22 3.70
C GLN A 5 -19.06 9.12 2.65
N LEU A 6 -19.39 7.89 3.03
CA LEU A 6 -19.53 6.78 2.09
C LEU A 6 -20.66 7.09 1.09
N SER A 7 -20.28 7.59 -0.08
CA SER A 7 -21.10 7.41 -1.28
C SER A 7 -21.11 5.93 -1.66
N LYS A 8 -22.22 5.42 -2.20
CA LYS A 8 -22.43 4.01 -2.59
C LYS A 8 -21.55 3.51 -3.77
N LYS A 9 -20.45 4.21 -4.06
CA LYS A 9 -19.34 3.78 -4.93
C LYS A 9 -18.04 4.16 -4.22
N THR A 10 -17.37 3.16 -3.65
CA THR A 10 -16.26 3.31 -2.72
C THR A 10 -15.11 4.12 -3.31
N LYS A 11 -14.86 5.31 -2.74
CA LYS A 11 -13.67 6.13 -3.03
C LYS A 11 -12.87 6.34 -1.75
N ILE A 12 -11.82 5.54 -1.56
CA ILE A 12 -10.81 5.81 -0.53
C ILE A 12 -9.74 6.70 -1.19
N ILE A 13 -9.56 7.90 -0.64
CA ILE A 13 -8.47 8.81 -0.96
C ILE A 13 -7.62 8.90 0.31
N LEU A 14 -6.42 8.31 0.27
CA LEU A 14 -5.43 8.42 1.34
C LEU A 14 -4.33 9.37 0.89
N SER A 15 -4.22 10.53 1.54
CA SER A 15 -3.00 11.34 1.51
C SER A 15 -2.00 10.74 2.50
N ARG A 16 -0.85 10.29 1.98
CA ARG A 16 0.20 9.61 2.76
C ARG A 16 0.89 10.59 3.71
N ALA A 17 0.49 10.58 4.98
CA ALA A 17 1.15 11.30 6.07
C ALA A 17 1.57 10.33 7.18
N LEU A 18 2.72 10.63 7.79
CA LEU A 18 3.40 10.03 8.97
C LEU A 18 4.51 9.00 8.71
N PHE A 19 5.73 9.40 9.07
CA PHE A 19 6.65 8.83 10.08
C PHE A 19 7.78 9.89 10.26
N LEU A 20 8.53 10.07 11.36
CA LEU A 20 8.99 9.15 12.40
C LEU A 20 9.05 9.80 13.80
N ALA A 21 9.02 8.97 14.86
CA ALA A 21 10.07 8.79 15.89
C ALA A 21 9.51 7.83 16.99
N THR A 22 10.25 7.06 17.80
CA THR A 22 11.65 7.10 18.28
C THR A 22 12.27 5.69 18.48
N SER A 23 13.60 5.67 18.64
CA SER A 23 14.49 4.63 19.22
C SER A 23 13.87 3.64 20.24
N THR A 24 14.17 2.33 20.24
CA THR A 24 15.38 1.65 20.81
C THR A 24 15.12 0.11 20.78
N SER A 25 16.05 -0.84 20.95
CA SER A 25 17.54 -0.93 20.92
C SER A 25 17.94 -2.41 20.71
N SER A 26 19.24 -2.76 20.59
CA SER A 26 19.70 -4.11 20.23
C SER A 26 20.26 -4.96 21.39
N VAL A 27 19.77 -6.19 21.58
CA VAL A 27 20.43 -7.25 22.38
C VAL A 27 20.15 -8.64 21.75
N SER A 28 21.04 -9.60 22.01
CA SER A 28 21.01 -11.05 21.69
C SER A 28 21.89 -11.42 20.49
N CYS A 29 23.11 -11.96 20.61
CA CYS A 29 23.64 -13.13 21.33
C CYS A 29 23.99 -14.28 20.38
N ARG A 30 25.30 -14.55 20.34
CA ARG A 30 26.07 -15.68 19.76
C ARG A 30 25.32 -17.02 19.62
N THR A 31 25.63 -17.78 18.57
CA THR A 31 26.37 -19.06 18.72
C THR A 31 27.02 -19.61 17.42
N LEU A 32 28.29 -20.01 17.56
CA LEU A 32 29.02 -21.15 16.95
C LEU A 32 29.03 -21.41 15.41
N ALA A 33 30.24 -21.30 14.81
CA ALA A 33 30.91 -22.35 14.02
C ALA A 33 32.41 -21.97 13.82
N THR A 34 33.36 -22.60 14.53
CA THR A 34 34.22 -23.73 14.08
C THR A 34 35.54 -23.29 13.44
N LEU A 35 36.67 -23.68 14.06
CA LEU A 35 38.05 -23.40 13.64
C LEU A 35 38.60 -24.47 12.68
N PRO A 36 39.70 -24.15 11.96
CA PRO A 36 40.80 -25.11 11.81
C PRO A 36 42.16 -24.54 12.29
N SER A 37 43.13 -25.44 12.40
CA SER A 37 44.33 -25.36 13.25
C SER A 37 45.58 -24.75 12.62
N SER A 38 46.49 -24.32 13.49
CA SER A 38 47.88 -23.93 13.22
C SER A 38 48.84 -25.13 13.00
N PRO A 39 50.07 -24.86 12.54
CA PRO A 39 51.24 -25.50 13.18
C PRO A 39 52.36 -24.49 13.56
N LEU A 40 53.41 -24.99 14.22
CA LEU A 40 54.39 -24.22 15.01
C LEU A 40 55.69 -23.83 14.28
N SER A 41 56.24 -22.67 14.72
CA SER A 41 57.65 -22.36 15.05
C SER A 41 58.81 -23.20 14.49
N SER A 42 59.83 -22.54 13.92
CA SER A 42 61.20 -22.49 14.51
C SER A 42 62.19 -21.60 13.72
N ALA A 43 63.34 -21.30 14.36
CA ALA A 43 64.61 -20.79 13.79
C ALA A 43 64.81 -19.28 13.45
N SER A 44 65.26 -18.54 14.47
CA SER A 44 66.58 -17.86 14.56
C SER A 44 67.09 -16.78 13.57
N CYS A 45 67.63 -15.72 14.20
CA CYS A 45 68.87 -14.97 13.93
C CYS A 45 68.92 -13.75 12.97
N HIS A 46 69.61 -12.71 13.49
CA HIS A 46 70.22 -11.53 12.84
C HIS A 46 69.31 -10.60 11.99
N ALA A 47 69.56 -9.31 11.80
CA ALA A 47 70.26 -8.23 12.49
C ALA A 47 70.06 -6.99 11.56
N ASP A 48 70.14 -5.79 12.13
CA ASP A 48 70.48 -4.53 11.44
C ASP A 48 69.61 -3.87 10.34
N ASN A 49 69.29 -2.60 10.64
CA ASN A 49 69.54 -1.40 9.82
C ASN A 49 68.66 -1.07 8.60
N ASN A 50 67.59 -0.32 8.88
CA ASN A 50 67.16 0.92 8.20
C ASN A 50 67.69 1.20 6.77
N ARG A 51 66.83 1.04 5.75
CA ARG A 51 66.82 1.93 4.57
C ARG A 51 65.42 2.04 3.93
N ARG A 52 65.14 3.26 3.46
CA ARG A 52 63.89 3.67 2.76
C ARG A 52 63.77 3.03 1.36
N THR A 53 62.66 3.38 0.68
CA THR A 53 62.40 3.40 -0.79
C THR A 53 61.49 2.27 -1.33
N TYR A 54 60.64 2.44 -2.36
CA TYR A 54 60.27 3.59 -3.21
C TYR A 54 58.73 3.69 -3.35
N THR A 55 58.17 4.90 -3.36
CA THR A 55 56.76 5.16 -3.78
C THR A 55 56.70 5.48 -5.26
N TRP A 56 55.90 4.74 -6.04
CA TRP A 56 55.64 5.04 -7.45
C TRP A 56 54.20 5.53 -7.65
N LEU A 57 54.04 6.75 -8.18
CA LEU A 57 52.76 7.29 -8.63
C LEU A 57 52.37 6.63 -9.96
N SER A 58 51.09 6.34 -10.22
CA SER A 58 50.11 7.21 -10.91
C SER A 58 48.88 6.34 -11.30
N PRO A 59 47.75 6.87 -11.83
CA PRO A 59 47.35 8.27 -12.03
C PRO A 59 45.96 8.62 -11.39
N PRO A 60 45.58 9.92 -11.32
CA PRO A 60 44.21 10.34 -11.08
C PRO A 60 43.39 10.33 -12.38
N SER A 61 42.52 9.34 -12.59
CA SER A 61 41.62 9.32 -13.75
C SER A 61 40.38 10.17 -13.53
N THR A 62 40.44 11.43 -13.95
CA THR A 62 39.26 12.32 -14.04
C THR A 62 38.30 11.82 -15.13
N THR A 63 37.22 11.17 -14.74
CA THR A 63 36.04 10.95 -15.61
C THR A 63 34.75 11.22 -14.85
N ASN A 64 34.08 12.30 -15.23
CA ASN A 64 32.71 12.60 -14.83
C ASN A 64 31.78 11.54 -15.45
N ILE A 65 31.21 10.65 -14.63
CA ILE A 65 30.00 9.92 -15.00
C ILE A 65 28.98 10.12 -13.87
N LEU A 66 28.14 11.11 -14.10
CA LEU A 66 26.80 11.21 -13.52
C LEU A 66 26.04 9.91 -13.79
N LEU A 67 25.04 9.58 -12.95
CA LEU A 67 24.41 8.25 -12.76
C LEU A 67 25.21 7.42 -11.73
N ARG A 68 24.61 6.88 -10.66
CA ARG A 68 23.21 6.46 -10.51
C ARG A 68 22.82 6.39 -9.02
N THR A 69 22.16 7.42 -8.49
CA THR A 69 21.44 7.39 -7.19
C THR A 69 20.00 6.92 -7.43
N PRO A 70 19.71 5.61 -7.42
CA PRO A 70 18.51 5.08 -8.05
C PRO A 70 17.36 4.98 -7.05
N TRP A 71 16.95 6.11 -6.45
CA TRP A 71 15.63 6.27 -5.76
C TRP A 71 15.34 7.69 -5.23
N SER A 72 16.30 8.62 -5.20
CA SER A 72 16.10 9.98 -4.66
C SER A 72 15.14 10.88 -5.47
N ALA A 73 14.47 10.35 -6.49
CA ALA A 73 13.68 11.13 -7.45
C ALA A 73 12.31 10.53 -7.82
N SER A 74 11.69 9.71 -6.95
CA SER A 74 10.21 9.64 -6.90
C SER A 74 9.64 10.79 -6.05
N GLN A 75 10.14 12.00 -6.29
CA GLN A 75 9.40 13.20 -5.95
C GLN A 75 8.24 13.31 -6.94
N HIS A 76 7.08 12.79 -6.55
CA HIS A 76 5.81 13.32 -7.01
C HIS A 76 5.58 14.72 -6.40
N ARG A 77 6.56 15.63 -6.58
CA ARG A 77 6.37 17.06 -6.41
C ARG A 77 5.20 17.43 -7.31
N GLY A 78 4.20 18.09 -6.72
CA GLY A 78 3.00 18.45 -7.46
C GLY A 78 3.36 19.24 -8.71
N ILE A 79 2.68 18.98 -9.83
CA ILE A 79 2.92 19.75 -11.05
C ILE A 79 2.58 21.22 -10.74
N LYS A 80 3.54 22.13 -10.98
CA LYS A 80 3.33 23.56 -10.78
C LYS A 80 2.38 24.07 -11.85
N ILE A 81 1.19 24.45 -11.41
CA ILE A 81 0.13 25.01 -12.26
C ILE A 81 -0.05 26.49 -11.95
N SER A 82 -0.58 27.26 -12.90
CA SER A 82 -0.98 28.63 -12.62
C SER A 82 -2.26 28.66 -11.78
N GLY A 83 -2.55 29.77 -11.11
CA GLY A 83 -3.81 29.97 -10.40
C GLY A 83 -5.03 29.77 -11.31
N SER A 84 -4.91 30.13 -12.60
CA SER A 84 -5.96 29.95 -13.61
C SER A 84 -6.29 28.50 -13.94
N ASP A 85 -5.34 27.58 -13.79
CA ASP A 85 -5.51 26.15 -14.07
C ASP A 85 -6.12 25.39 -12.87
N VAL A 86 -6.34 26.06 -11.75
CA VAL A 86 -6.96 25.49 -10.55
C VAL A 86 -8.45 25.28 -10.83
N LYS A 87 -8.88 24.01 -10.77
CA LYS A 87 -10.26 23.58 -10.99
C LYS A 87 -10.81 22.88 -9.74
N VAL A 88 -12.13 22.89 -9.60
CA VAL A 88 -12.84 22.12 -8.56
C VAL A 88 -12.43 20.64 -8.63
N GLY A 89 -12.20 20.04 -7.48
CA GLY A 89 -11.72 18.65 -7.34
C GLY A 89 -10.20 18.49 -7.40
N ASN A 90 -9.43 19.51 -7.82
CA ASN A 90 -7.98 19.47 -7.69
C ASN A 90 -7.57 19.36 -6.21
N VAL A 91 -6.49 18.62 -5.92
CA VAL A 91 -5.76 18.74 -4.66
C VAL A 91 -4.54 19.62 -4.90
N ILE A 92 -4.38 20.64 -4.06
CA ILE A 92 -3.28 21.60 -4.12
C ILE A 92 -2.52 21.62 -2.79
N GLU A 93 -1.21 21.76 -2.85
CA GLU A 93 -0.39 22.03 -1.68
C GLU A 93 -0.18 23.53 -1.52
N LYS A 94 -0.39 24.04 -0.30
CA LYS A 94 -0.12 25.43 0.05
C LYS A 94 0.31 25.56 1.50
N LYS A 95 1.42 26.27 1.75
CA LYS A 95 2.04 26.42 3.08
C LYS A 95 2.32 25.06 3.78
N GLY A 96 2.70 24.04 3.02
CA GLY A 96 2.98 22.68 3.54
C GLY A 96 1.73 21.91 3.99
N ARG A 97 0.52 22.33 3.58
CA ARG A 97 -0.73 21.60 3.83
C ARG A 97 -1.44 21.31 2.52
N MET A 98 -2.13 20.17 2.48
CA MET A 98 -2.88 19.72 1.30
C MET A 98 -4.36 20.10 1.41
N TYR A 99 -4.88 20.71 0.34
CA TYR A 99 -6.24 21.21 0.27
C TYR A 99 -6.96 20.67 -0.97
N GLN A 100 -8.17 20.16 -0.79
CA GLN A 100 -9.10 19.87 -1.88
C GLN A 100 -9.86 21.15 -2.26
N VAL A 101 -9.87 21.50 -3.55
CA VAL A 101 -10.62 22.63 -4.07
C VAL A 101 -12.10 22.28 -4.20
N LEU A 102 -12.97 22.94 -3.44
CA LEU A 102 -14.42 22.75 -3.46
C LEU A 102 -15.13 23.67 -4.46
N LYS A 103 -14.67 24.92 -4.59
CA LYS A 103 -15.26 25.93 -5.48
C LYS A 103 -14.19 26.89 -6.00
N THR A 104 -14.38 27.39 -7.22
CA THR A 104 -13.47 28.33 -7.89
C THR A 104 -14.29 29.43 -8.57
N ASP A 105 -14.23 30.65 -8.06
CA ASP A 105 -14.87 31.82 -8.67
C ASP A 105 -13.78 32.72 -9.28
N HIS A 106 -13.71 32.77 -10.61
CA HIS A 106 -12.81 33.68 -11.32
C HIS A 106 -13.45 35.08 -11.40
N SER A 107 -12.72 36.10 -10.94
CA SER A 107 -13.20 37.48 -10.85
C SER A 107 -12.21 38.42 -11.52
N HIS A 108 -12.70 39.12 -12.55
CA HIS A 108 -11.99 40.18 -13.24
C HIS A 108 -12.57 41.53 -12.84
N GLU A 109 -11.89 42.24 -11.93
CA GLU A 109 -12.39 43.50 -11.35
C GLU A 109 -11.81 44.72 -12.10
N GLY A 110 -12.59 45.25 -13.05
CA GLY A 110 -12.28 46.48 -13.78
C GLY A 110 -10.92 46.44 -14.49
N ARG A 111 -10.05 47.41 -14.18
CA ARG A 111 -8.67 47.53 -14.70
C ARG A 111 -7.63 46.77 -13.85
N GLY A 112 -8.06 45.99 -12.86
CA GLY A 112 -7.19 45.21 -11.98
C GLY A 112 -6.67 43.92 -12.61
N LYS A 113 -5.69 43.29 -11.96
CA LYS A 113 -5.27 41.93 -12.28
C LYS A 113 -6.39 40.94 -11.93
N ALA A 114 -6.66 39.99 -12.81
CA ALA A 114 -7.63 38.94 -12.53
C ALA A 114 -7.23 38.09 -11.32
N THR A 115 -8.23 37.66 -10.56
CA THR A 115 -8.04 36.94 -9.30
C THR A 115 -9.09 35.85 -9.13
N ILE A 116 -8.73 34.78 -8.44
CA ILE A 116 -9.53 33.58 -8.34
C ILE A 116 -9.80 33.33 -6.87
N LYS A 117 -11.06 33.44 -6.45
CA LYS A 117 -11.48 33.07 -5.11
C LYS A 117 -11.68 31.55 -5.10
N VAL A 118 -10.90 30.85 -4.29
CA VAL A 118 -10.99 29.40 -4.11
C VAL A 118 -11.53 29.08 -2.72
N GLU A 119 -12.51 28.19 -2.67
CA GLU A 119 -12.93 27.55 -1.43
C GLU A 119 -12.18 26.21 -1.31
N LEU A 120 -11.41 26.08 -0.24
CA LEU A 120 -10.52 24.97 0.03
C LEU A 120 -11.06 24.16 1.22
N ARG A 121 -10.86 22.84 1.19
CA ARG A 121 -11.02 21.95 2.34
C ARG A 121 -9.67 21.34 2.68
N ASP A 122 -9.21 21.56 3.90
CA ASP A 122 -8.05 20.89 4.49
C ASP A 122 -8.30 19.37 4.52
N ILE A 123 -7.39 18.56 3.97
CA ILE A 123 -7.59 17.10 3.85
C ILE A 123 -7.47 16.40 5.20
N GLU A 124 -6.54 16.84 6.06
CA GLU A 124 -6.31 16.26 7.38
C GLU A 124 -7.37 16.74 8.39
N SER A 125 -7.64 18.05 8.40
CA SER A 125 -8.52 18.67 9.40
C SER A 125 -10.01 18.64 9.00
N GLY A 126 -10.31 18.54 7.70
CA GLY A 126 -11.66 18.69 7.13
C GLY A 126 -12.20 20.13 7.11
N ASN A 127 -11.42 21.09 7.64
CA ASN A 127 -11.79 22.50 7.79
C ASN A 127 -11.90 23.21 6.43
N LYS A 128 -12.90 24.08 6.27
CA LYS A 128 -13.06 24.90 5.07
C LYS A 128 -12.34 26.25 5.24
N VAL A 129 -11.61 26.68 4.21
CA VAL A 129 -10.86 27.95 4.17
C VAL A 129 -11.12 28.62 2.82
N SER A 130 -11.45 29.91 2.82
CA SER A 130 -11.51 30.70 1.58
C SER A 130 -10.17 31.42 1.36
N GLN A 131 -9.64 31.37 0.14
CA GLN A 131 -8.43 32.10 -0.23
C GLN A 131 -8.55 32.71 -1.62
N ARG A 132 -7.88 33.84 -1.85
CA ARG A 132 -7.72 34.47 -3.16
C ARG A 132 -6.36 34.07 -3.73
N LEU A 133 -6.34 33.58 -4.96
CA LEU A 133 -5.14 33.30 -5.76
C LEU A 133 -5.03 34.34 -6.90
N ALA A 134 -3.81 34.70 -7.28
CA ALA A 134 -3.59 35.45 -8.52
C ALA A 134 -3.49 34.50 -9.73
N THR A 135 -3.90 34.96 -10.92
CA THR A 135 -3.77 34.21 -12.20
C THR A 135 -2.39 33.59 -12.40
N TYR A 136 -1.32 34.34 -12.11
CA TYR A 136 0.08 33.93 -12.29
C TYR A 136 0.72 33.32 -11.01
N GLU A 137 -0.05 33.13 -9.94
CA GLU A 137 0.46 32.48 -8.73
C GLU A 137 0.67 31.00 -9.01
N SER A 138 1.92 30.52 -8.93
CA SER A 138 2.23 29.11 -9.11
C SER A 138 1.83 28.30 -7.88
N VAL A 139 0.99 27.30 -8.06
CA VAL A 139 0.52 26.39 -7.00
C VAL A 139 0.92 24.96 -7.35
N GLU A 140 1.37 24.18 -6.36
CA GLU A 140 1.75 22.79 -6.57
C GLU A 140 0.49 21.90 -6.52
N ARG A 141 0.16 21.24 -7.65
CA ARG A 141 -0.98 20.33 -7.75
C ARG A 141 -0.57 18.91 -7.46
N VAL A 142 -1.10 18.33 -6.38
CA VAL A 142 -0.90 16.93 -6.02
C VAL A 142 -1.80 16.06 -6.90
N TYR A 143 -1.24 14.99 -7.47
CA TYR A 143 -2.03 13.96 -8.15
C TYR A 143 -2.51 12.94 -7.12
N VAL A 144 -3.81 12.68 -7.10
CA VAL A 144 -4.44 11.71 -6.22
C VAL A 144 -4.99 10.57 -7.06
N GLN A 145 -4.42 9.38 -6.87
CA GLN A 145 -4.94 8.14 -7.43
C GLN A 145 -5.93 7.51 -6.44
N GLN A 146 -7.07 7.05 -6.95
CA GLN A 146 -7.96 6.18 -6.20
C GLN A 146 -7.64 4.73 -6.59
N LYS A 147 -7.43 3.86 -5.60
CA LYS A 147 -7.22 2.42 -5.79
C LYS A 147 -8.19 1.64 -4.91
N THR A 148 -8.60 0.46 -5.37
CA THR A 148 -9.48 -0.44 -4.62
C THR A 148 -8.61 -1.45 -3.88
N TYR A 149 -8.84 -1.62 -2.58
CA TYR A 149 -8.16 -2.61 -1.76
C TYR A 149 -9.16 -3.60 -1.17
N MET A 150 -8.73 -4.84 -1.00
CA MET A 150 -9.44 -5.84 -0.23
C MET A 150 -9.04 -5.70 1.25
N TYR A 151 -10.03 -5.75 2.14
CA TYR A 151 -9.78 -5.79 3.58
C TYR A 151 -9.41 -7.22 4.00
N MET A 152 -8.31 -7.36 4.73
CA MET A 152 -7.81 -8.66 5.20
C MET A 152 -8.10 -8.85 6.70
N CYS A 153 -7.54 -8.01 7.56
CA CYS A 153 -7.75 -8.08 9.01
C CYS A 153 -7.55 -6.73 9.72
N THR A 154 -8.01 -6.66 10.96
CA THR A 154 -7.61 -5.66 11.95
C THR A 154 -6.83 -6.35 13.05
N ASP A 155 -5.64 -5.85 13.35
CA ASP A 155 -4.88 -6.31 14.50
C ASP A 155 -5.45 -5.76 15.80
N ARG A 156 -5.15 -6.45 16.91
CA ARG A 156 -5.51 -6.02 18.27
C ARG A 156 -4.97 -4.62 18.63
N SER A 157 -3.92 -4.17 17.93
CA SER A 157 -3.29 -2.86 18.07
C SER A 157 -4.01 -1.72 17.32
N GLY A 158 -5.10 -1.99 16.59
CA GLY A 158 -5.83 -0.97 15.82
C GLY A 158 -5.20 -0.64 14.46
N ILE A 159 -4.36 -1.52 13.93
CA ILE A 159 -3.84 -1.43 12.55
C ILE A 159 -4.79 -2.23 11.65
N VAL A 160 -5.22 -1.61 10.55
CA VAL A 160 -5.99 -2.22 9.47
C VAL A 160 -5.02 -2.67 8.38
N VAL A 161 -5.03 -3.96 8.05
CA VAL A 161 -4.27 -4.50 6.92
C VAL A 161 -5.18 -4.55 5.69
N LEU A 162 -4.82 -3.76 4.69
CA LEU A 162 -5.42 -3.78 3.36
C LEU A 162 -4.49 -4.50 2.39
N MET A 163 -5.03 -5.19 1.40
CA MET A 163 -4.27 -5.80 0.31
C MET A 163 -4.76 -5.28 -1.03
N ASP A 164 -3.85 -4.96 -1.94
CA ASP A 164 -4.22 -4.63 -3.31
C ASP A 164 -4.70 -5.85 -4.08
N VAL A 165 -5.67 -5.67 -4.99
CA VAL A 165 -6.23 -6.77 -5.79
C VAL A 165 -5.36 -7.09 -7.01
N GLU A 166 -4.58 -6.13 -7.52
CA GLU A 166 -3.76 -6.30 -8.73
C GLU A 166 -2.32 -6.73 -8.42
N THR A 167 -1.67 -6.07 -7.46
CA THR A 167 -0.26 -6.31 -7.08
C THR A 167 -0.08 -7.24 -5.89
N PHE A 168 -1.15 -7.53 -5.14
CA PHE A 168 -1.11 -8.23 -3.85
C PHE A 168 -0.25 -7.55 -2.77
N ASP A 169 0.16 -6.28 -2.98
CA ASP A 169 0.87 -5.48 -1.99
C ASP A 169 0.00 -5.25 -0.75
N GLN A 170 0.59 -5.44 0.44
CA GLN A 170 -0.05 -5.15 1.71
C GLN A 170 0.20 -3.71 2.15
N LEU A 171 -0.83 -3.06 2.67
CA LEU A 171 -0.82 -1.68 3.15
C LEU A 171 -1.42 -1.63 4.56
N GLU A 172 -0.57 -1.27 5.53
CA GLU A 172 -0.96 -1.02 6.91
C GLU A 172 -1.50 0.41 7.06
N VAL A 173 -2.68 0.56 7.66
CA VAL A 173 -3.37 1.85 7.84
C VAL A 173 -3.93 1.93 9.26
N SER A 174 -3.72 3.05 9.96
CA SER A 174 -4.34 3.26 11.28
C SER A 174 -5.87 3.28 11.18
N GLN A 175 -6.55 2.57 12.10
CA GLN A 175 -8.01 2.53 12.18
C GLN A 175 -8.64 3.92 12.34
N GLU A 176 -7.93 4.87 12.94
CA GLU A 176 -8.39 6.26 13.15
C GLU A 176 -8.73 6.97 11.83
N LEU A 177 -8.02 6.66 10.75
CA LEU A 177 -8.21 7.28 9.44
C LEU A 177 -9.57 6.92 8.80
N PHE A 178 -10.18 5.81 9.23
CA PHE A 178 -11.52 5.40 8.80
C PHE A 178 -12.63 5.99 9.69
N GLY A 179 -12.30 6.50 10.87
CA GLY A 179 -13.23 7.15 11.79
C GLY A 179 -14.47 6.30 12.10
N LYS A 180 -15.66 6.80 11.73
CA LYS A 180 -16.94 6.10 11.95
C LYS A 180 -17.12 4.90 11.04
N ASP A 181 -16.49 4.91 9.87
CA ASP A 181 -16.71 3.94 8.79
C ASP A 181 -15.88 2.67 8.98
N ALA A 182 -14.96 2.66 9.94
CA ALA A 182 -14.22 1.47 10.38
C ALA A 182 -15.14 0.27 10.70
N LYS A 183 -16.39 0.52 11.12
CA LYS A 183 -17.41 -0.51 11.40
C LYS A 183 -17.91 -1.27 10.17
N TYR A 184 -17.67 -0.74 8.96
CA TYR A 184 -18.03 -1.37 7.69
C TYR A 184 -16.89 -2.15 7.04
N LEU A 185 -15.68 -2.09 7.62
CA LEU A 185 -14.56 -2.93 7.21
C LEU A 185 -14.86 -4.39 7.59
N LYS A 186 -15.02 -5.25 6.58
CA LYS A 186 -15.32 -6.67 6.72
C LYS A 186 -14.63 -7.46 5.61
N VAL A 187 -14.24 -8.69 5.94
CA VAL A 187 -13.82 -9.70 4.96
C VAL A 187 -15.03 -10.02 4.06
N PRO A 188 -14.85 -10.30 2.76
CA PRO A 188 -15.94 -10.81 1.92
C PRO A 188 -16.54 -12.08 2.53
N LYS A 189 -17.84 -12.03 2.86
CA LYS A 189 -18.58 -13.16 3.45
C LYS A 189 -18.69 -14.38 2.53
N HIS A 190 -18.59 -14.15 1.23
CA HIS A 190 -18.78 -15.16 0.20
C HIS A 190 -17.54 -15.20 -0.68
N VAL A 191 -16.98 -16.40 -0.87
CA VAL A 191 -15.82 -16.64 -1.73
C VAL A 191 -16.20 -17.68 -2.77
N THR A 192 -15.74 -17.48 -4.01
CA THR A 192 -15.88 -18.46 -5.08
C THR A 192 -14.64 -19.36 -5.09
N CYS A 193 -14.83 -20.66 -4.84
CA CYS A 193 -13.78 -21.68 -4.87
C CYS A 193 -14.09 -22.70 -5.97
N THR A 194 -13.05 -23.32 -6.53
CA THR A 194 -13.17 -24.40 -7.52
C THR A 194 -13.16 -25.74 -6.82
N VAL A 195 -14.07 -26.65 -7.19
CA VAL A 195 -14.08 -28.02 -6.67
C VAL A 195 -12.95 -28.81 -7.33
N LYS A 196 -11.93 -29.19 -6.55
CA LYS A 196 -10.78 -29.96 -7.02
C LYS A 196 -11.11 -31.44 -7.18
N GLU A 197 -11.73 -32.04 -6.17
CA GLU A 197 -12.03 -33.48 -6.13
C GLU A 197 -13.44 -33.71 -5.57
N ALA A 198 -14.25 -34.48 -6.28
CA ALA A 198 -15.62 -34.82 -5.89
C ALA A 198 -15.90 -36.31 -6.12
N GLN A 199 -16.55 -36.95 -5.15
CA GLN A 199 -16.97 -38.34 -5.30
C GLN A 199 -18.04 -38.47 -6.41
N PRO A 200 -17.94 -39.48 -7.29
CA PRO A 200 -18.92 -39.70 -8.33
C PRO A 200 -20.26 -40.17 -7.73
N PRO A 201 -21.41 -39.80 -8.32
CA PRO A 201 -22.70 -40.24 -7.84
C PRO A 201 -22.87 -41.76 -8.02
N LEU A 202 -23.03 -42.49 -6.92
CA LEU A 202 -23.37 -43.92 -6.94
C LEU A 202 -24.83 -44.07 -7.39
N MET A 203 -25.03 -44.57 -8.62
CA MET A 203 -26.37 -44.83 -9.13
C MET A 203 -27.03 -45.99 -8.37
N GLY A 204 -28.24 -45.75 -7.85
CA GLY A 204 -29.10 -46.80 -7.26
C GLY A 204 -29.44 -46.69 -5.77
N ILE A 205 -29.03 -45.62 -5.06
CA ILE A 205 -29.35 -45.45 -3.63
C ILE A 205 -30.55 -44.50 -3.43
N THR A 206 -31.53 -44.93 -2.64
CA THR A 206 -32.85 -44.30 -2.50
C THR A 206 -32.84 -42.95 -1.76
N ALA A 207 -33.12 -41.88 -2.51
CA ALA A 207 -33.97 -40.71 -2.20
C ALA A 207 -33.82 -39.92 -0.87
N THR A 208 -32.84 -40.18 -0.01
CA THR A 208 -32.47 -39.20 1.05
C THR A 208 -31.41 -38.26 0.49
N PRO A 209 -31.65 -36.94 0.37
CA PRO A 209 -30.65 -35.99 -0.10
C PRO A 209 -29.58 -35.77 0.99
N ARG A 210 -28.57 -36.63 1.01
CA ARG A 210 -27.36 -36.44 1.81
C ARG A 210 -26.38 -35.55 1.04
N GLY A 211 -25.78 -34.58 1.71
CA GLY A 211 -24.66 -33.81 1.16
C GLY A 211 -23.49 -34.74 0.85
N LYS A 212 -22.79 -34.49 -0.26
CA LYS A 212 -21.54 -35.18 -0.57
C LYS A 212 -20.36 -34.33 -0.16
N LYS A 213 -19.31 -34.97 0.36
CA LYS A 213 -18.07 -34.29 0.74
C LYS A 213 -17.20 -34.10 -0.50
N VAL A 214 -16.73 -32.87 -0.71
CA VAL A 214 -15.82 -32.50 -1.80
C VAL A 214 -14.62 -31.74 -1.24
N VAL A 215 -13.49 -31.84 -1.93
CA VAL A 215 -12.27 -31.09 -1.63
C VAL A 215 -12.16 -29.94 -2.61
N LEU A 216 -11.93 -28.74 -2.09
CA LEU A 216 -11.79 -27.51 -2.86
C LEU A 216 -10.32 -27.27 -3.27
N ASP A 217 -10.11 -26.31 -4.16
CA ASP A 217 -8.80 -25.80 -4.56
C ASP A 217 -7.93 -25.33 -3.39
N ASN A 218 -8.52 -24.68 -2.39
CA ASN A 218 -7.86 -24.28 -1.13
C ASN A 218 -7.65 -25.46 -0.13
N GLY A 219 -8.05 -26.68 -0.48
CA GLY A 219 -7.92 -27.88 0.36
C GLY A 219 -8.98 -28.05 1.45
N LEU A 220 -9.93 -27.12 1.57
CA LEU A 220 -11.02 -27.20 2.55
C LEU A 220 -12.09 -28.20 2.09
N ILE A 221 -12.71 -28.91 3.05
CA ILE A 221 -13.68 -29.98 2.79
C ILE A 221 -15.09 -29.51 3.13
N VAL A 222 -15.97 -29.42 2.14
CA VAL A 222 -17.36 -28.94 2.29
C VAL A 222 -18.37 -30.02 1.93
N GLU A 223 -19.52 -30.03 2.61
CA GLU A 223 -20.70 -30.78 2.20
C GLU A 223 -21.50 -29.99 1.16
N VAL A 224 -21.51 -30.47 -0.09
CA VAL A 224 -22.22 -29.86 -1.22
C VAL A 224 -23.36 -30.74 -1.73
N PRO A 225 -24.34 -30.20 -2.47
CA PRO A 225 -25.36 -31.00 -3.13
C PRO A 225 -24.79 -32.02 -4.13
N VAL A 226 -25.49 -33.14 -4.31
CA VAL A 226 -25.05 -34.29 -5.13
C VAL A 226 -24.73 -33.91 -6.60
N PHE A 227 -25.33 -32.83 -7.13
CA PHE A 227 -25.14 -32.37 -8.51
C PHE A 227 -23.79 -31.67 -8.80
N VAL A 228 -23.01 -31.28 -7.78
CA VAL A 228 -21.77 -30.49 -7.94
C VAL A 228 -20.61 -31.39 -8.38
N MET A 229 -20.05 -31.19 -9.57
CA MET A 229 -18.97 -32.01 -10.13
C MET A 229 -17.60 -31.39 -9.86
N ALA A 230 -16.53 -32.17 -10.04
CA ALA A 230 -15.18 -31.63 -10.04
C ALA A 230 -15.00 -30.66 -11.23
N GLY A 231 -14.31 -29.54 -10.99
CA GLY A 231 -14.18 -28.43 -11.93
C GLY A 231 -15.28 -27.36 -11.83
N ASP A 232 -16.36 -27.58 -11.06
CA ASP A 232 -17.37 -26.54 -10.83
C ASP A 232 -16.83 -25.43 -9.92
N ALA A 233 -17.18 -24.18 -10.23
CA ALA A 233 -17.04 -23.05 -9.32
C ALA A 233 -18.25 -22.99 -8.37
N VAL A 234 -18.00 -22.91 -7.06
CA VAL A 234 -19.01 -22.87 -6.01
C VAL A 234 -18.79 -21.67 -5.08
N VAL A 235 -19.88 -21.06 -4.63
CA VAL A 235 -19.88 -19.94 -3.68
C VAL A 235 -20.07 -20.50 -2.27
N ILE A 236 -19.18 -20.12 -1.37
CA ILE A 236 -19.09 -20.64 0.00
C ILE A 236 -19.11 -19.46 0.98
N ASP A 237 -19.83 -19.64 2.09
CA ASP A 237 -19.80 -18.72 3.24
C ASP A 237 -18.52 -18.91 4.07
N THR A 238 -17.76 -17.83 4.25
CA THR A 238 -16.50 -17.83 5.04
C THR A 238 -16.72 -17.83 6.55
N GLU A 239 -17.97 -17.76 7.03
CA GLU A 239 -18.32 -17.73 8.45
C GLU A 239 -18.80 -19.10 8.97
N THR A 240 -19.32 -19.95 8.07
CA THR A 240 -19.96 -21.24 8.38
C THR A 240 -19.41 -22.41 7.57
N ASP A 241 -18.47 -22.15 6.66
CA ASP A 241 -17.92 -23.10 5.69
C ASP A 241 -19.00 -23.85 4.88
N SER A 242 -20.17 -23.21 4.70
CA SER A 242 -21.34 -23.77 4.04
C SER A 242 -21.42 -23.39 2.57
N TYR A 243 -21.80 -24.37 1.74
CA TYR A 243 -22.18 -24.14 0.35
C TYR A 243 -23.44 -23.27 0.26
N LEU A 244 -23.39 -22.22 -0.57
CA LEU A 244 -24.56 -21.42 -0.94
C LEU A 244 -25.13 -21.81 -2.31
N GLU A 245 -24.34 -21.58 -3.36
CA GLU A 245 -24.77 -21.73 -4.74
C GLU A 245 -23.62 -22.17 -5.64
N ARG A 246 -23.94 -22.74 -6.81
CA ARG A 246 -22.97 -22.92 -7.89
C ARG A 246 -22.83 -21.57 -8.59
N ALA A 247 -21.60 -21.07 -8.71
CA ALA A 247 -21.34 -19.84 -9.42
C ALA A 247 -21.79 -19.97 -10.88
N LYS A 248 -22.41 -18.92 -11.42
CA LYS A 248 -22.71 -18.85 -12.86
C LYS A 248 -21.42 -18.49 -13.60
N ALA A 249 -21.09 -19.28 -14.61
CA ALA A 249 -20.06 -18.98 -15.59
C ALA A 249 -20.51 -17.82 -16.51
#